data_AF-A0A1V5E373-F1
#
_entry.id   AF-A0A1V5E373-F1
#
_cell.length_a   1.000
_cell.length_b   1.000
_cell.length_c   1.000
_cell.angle_alpha   90.00
_cell.angle_beta   90.00
_cell.angle_gamma   90.00
#
_symmetry.space_group_name_H-M   'P 1'
#
loop_
_entity.id
_entity.type
_entity.pdbx_description
1 polymer ?
#
loop_
_entity_poly.entity_id
_entity_poly.type
_entity_poly.pdbx_seq_one_letter_code
_entity_poly.pdbx_strand_id
1 'polypeptide(L)'
;MRTFIGITDLDWYEFLSSRQGVDEVNFWQPSSSTTFRALAPGEPFLFKLHSPNHFIVGGGFFAHYTRLPVSLAWSAFEEKNGA
;
A
#
# COMPACT_ATOMS: atom_id res chain seq x y z
N MET A 1 -6.89 -4.23 -18.58
CA MET A 1 -6.90 -3.46 -17.32
C MET A 1 -7.13 -4.43 -16.18
N ARG A 2 -6.18 -4.54 -15.27
CA ARG A 2 -6.23 -5.38 -14.08
C ARG A 2 -6.41 -4.51 -12.84
N THR A 3 -6.99 -5.08 -11.80
CA THR A 3 -7.11 -4.46 -10.48
C THR A 3 -6.56 -5.43 -9.44
N PHE A 4 -5.86 -4.90 -8.45
CA PHE A 4 -5.40 -5.67 -7.30
C PHE A 4 -6.07 -5.15 -6.02
N ILE A 5 -6.38 -6.05 -5.09
CA ILE A 5 -6.93 -5.69 -3.77
C ILE A 5 -5.91 -6.12 -2.71
N GLY A 6 -5.25 -5.14 -2.09
CA GLY A 6 -4.39 -5.34 -0.93
C GLY A 6 -5.21 -5.34 0.36
N ILE A 7 -4.92 -6.29 1.25
CA ILE A 7 -5.54 -6.33 2.59
C ILE A 7 -4.75 -5.41 3.52
N THR A 8 -5.42 -4.46 4.16
CA THR A 8 -4.82 -3.49 5.08
C THR A 8 -5.52 -3.48 6.44
N ASP A 9 -4.90 -2.82 7.41
CA ASP A 9 -5.40 -2.60 8.77
C ASP A 9 -6.15 -1.26 8.86
N LEU A 10 -7.10 -1.15 9.80
CA LEU A 10 -7.90 0.08 9.97
C LEU A 10 -7.01 1.27 10.34
N ASP A 11 -6.10 1.07 11.30
CA ASP A 11 -5.21 2.13 11.81
C ASP A 11 -4.31 2.70 10.69
N TRP A 12 -3.77 1.83 9.83
CA TRP A 12 -2.98 2.24 8.66
C TRP A 12 -3.78 3.15 7.72
N TYR A 13 -5.04 2.77 7.46
CA TYR A 13 -5.93 3.55 6.61
C TYR A 13 -6.31 4.90 7.26
N GLU A 14 -6.74 4.91 8.52
CA GLU A 14 -7.13 6.14 9.23
C GLU A 14 -5.96 7.11 9.37
N PHE A 15 -4.76 6.59 9.63
CA PHE A 15 -3.55 7.37 9.72
C PHE A 15 -3.20 8.05 8.39
N LEU A 16 -3.22 7.33 7.26
CA LEU A 16 -2.86 7.92 5.97
C LEU A 16 -3.97 8.81 5.40
N SER A 17 -5.24 8.43 5.59
CA SER A 17 -6.38 9.19 5.06
C SER A 17 -6.60 10.53 5.77
N SER A 18 -6.13 10.69 7.00
CA SER A 18 -6.21 11.95 7.75
C SER A 18 -5.14 12.98 7.36
N ARG A 19 -4.16 12.62 6.53
CA ARG A 19 -3.06 13.49 6.12
C ARG A 19 -3.34 14.25 4.82
N GLN A 20 -2.90 15.50 4.79
CA GLN A 20 -2.90 16.30 3.55
C GLN A 20 -1.56 16.12 2.83
N GLY A 21 -1.58 16.13 1.49
CA GLY A 21 -0.36 16.12 0.68
C GLY A 21 0.34 14.78 0.52
N VAL A 22 -0.32 13.66 0.84
CA VAL A 22 0.20 12.32 0.55
C VAL A 22 0.05 12.04 -0.95
N ASP A 23 1.16 12.13 -1.68
CA ASP A 23 1.26 11.87 -3.12
C ASP A 23 1.45 10.38 -3.46
N GLU A 24 2.02 9.62 -2.52
CA GLU A 24 2.21 8.18 -2.60
C GLU A 24 2.16 7.54 -1.21
N VAL A 25 1.92 6.23 -1.17
CA VAL A 25 1.98 5.43 0.06
C VAL A 25 2.82 4.19 -0.20
N ASN A 26 3.59 3.78 0.80
CA ASN A 26 4.29 2.50 0.76
C ASN A 26 3.36 1.40 1.27
N PHE A 27 3.14 0.39 0.44
CA PHE A 27 2.36 -0.78 0.81
C PHE A 27 3.23 -2.02 0.65
N TRP A 28 3.71 -2.55 1.77
CA TRP A 28 4.73 -3.60 1.79
C TRP A 28 4.12 -4.99 1.95
N GLN A 29 4.86 -6.00 1.49
CA GLN A 29 4.56 -7.40 1.72
C GLN A 29 5.65 -7.98 2.64
N PRO A 30 5.28 -8.77 3.68
CA PRO A 30 6.25 -9.31 4.63
C PRO A 30 7.20 -10.34 4.03
N SER A 31 6.84 -10.95 2.90
CA SER A 31 7.73 -11.86 2.18
C SER A 31 8.42 -11.17 1.01
N SER A 32 9.75 -11.27 0.97
CA SER A 32 10.57 -10.88 -0.19
C SER A 32 10.63 -11.97 -1.26
N SER A 33 10.07 -13.17 -1.03
CA SER A 33 10.24 -14.32 -1.93
C SER A 33 9.60 -14.09 -3.31
N THR A 34 8.51 -13.34 -3.37
CA THR A 34 7.77 -13.05 -4.60
C THR A 34 8.05 -11.64 -5.11
N THR A 35 8.15 -11.49 -6.43
CA THR A 35 8.13 -10.18 -7.09
C THR A 35 6.67 -9.82 -7.36
N PHE A 36 6.23 -8.61 -7.03
CA PHE A 36 4.89 -8.17 -7.41
C PHE A 36 4.83 -7.87 -8.91
N ARG A 37 3.97 -8.59 -9.65
CA ARG A 37 3.80 -8.45 -11.11
C ARG A 37 2.32 -8.45 -11.53
N ALA A 38 1.42 -8.32 -10.55
CA ALA A 38 -0.02 -8.38 -10.79
C ALA A 38 -0.53 -7.16 -11.59
N LEU A 39 0.14 -6.02 -11.46
CA LEU A 39 -0.22 -4.75 -12.09
C LEU A 39 0.94 -4.17 -12.90
N ALA A 40 0.60 -3.48 -13.97
CA ALA A 40 1.45 -2.53 -14.67
C ALA A 40 1.26 -1.12 -14.05
N PRO A 41 2.25 -0.21 -14.18
CA PRO A 41 2.10 1.16 -13.71
C PRO A 41 0.83 1.82 -14.26
N GLY A 42 0.10 2.51 -13.39
CA GLY A 42 -1.19 3.13 -13.71
C GLY A 42 -2.41 2.21 -13.61
N GLU A 43 -2.23 0.90 -13.34
CA GLU A 43 -3.37 0.01 -13.08
C GLU A 43 -3.89 0.18 -11.62
N PRO A 44 -5.22 0.07 -11.39
CA PRO A 44 -5.80 0.29 -10.06
C PRO A 44 -5.33 -0.67 -8.97
N PHE A 45 -5.01 -0.11 -7.81
CA PHE A 45 -4.74 -0.83 -6.57
C PHE A 45 -5.75 -0.37 -5.51
N LEU A 46 -6.54 -1.31 -4.96
CA LEU A 46 -7.55 -1.03 -3.93
C LEU A 46 -7.10 -1.57 -2.58
N PHE A 47 -7.50 -0.90 -1.50
CA PHE A 47 -7.25 -1.32 -0.14
C PHE A 47 -8.54 -1.82 0.51
N LYS A 48 -8.50 -3.03 1.05
CA LYS A 48 -9.63 -3.65 1.74
C LYS A 48 -9.24 -4.00 3.18
N LEU A 49 -10.08 -3.65 4.13
CA LEU A 49 -9.90 -4.04 5.53
C LEU A 49 -9.99 -5.56 5.71
N HIS A 50 -9.20 -6.11 6.63
CA HIS A 50 -9.39 -7.47 7.12
C HIS A 50 -10.63 -7.57 8.04
N SER A 51 -10.85 -8.75 8.61
CA SER A 51 -11.95 -9.01 9.56
C SER A 51 -11.84 -8.12 10.81
N PRO A 52 -12.94 -7.57 11.34
CA PRO A 52 -14.34 -7.85 11.01
C PRO A 52 -14.96 -6.89 9.98
N ASN A 53 -14.23 -5.86 9.53
CA ASN A 53 -14.82 -4.77 8.76
C ASN A 53 -15.04 -5.11 7.28
N HIS A 54 -14.07 -5.80 6.64
CA HIS A 54 -14.19 -6.27 5.25
C HIS A 54 -14.52 -5.23 4.15
N PHE A 55 -14.46 -3.92 4.42
CA PHE A 55 -14.75 -2.87 3.44
C PHE A 55 -13.57 -2.52 2.55
N ILE A 56 -13.84 -2.13 1.30
CA ILE A 56 -12.87 -1.38 0.50
C ILE A 56 -12.89 0.06 1.01
N VAL A 57 -11.74 0.55 1.49
CA VAL A 57 -11.63 1.85 2.18
C VAL A 57 -10.90 2.90 1.36
N GLY A 58 -10.22 2.50 0.29
CA GLY A 58 -9.54 3.43 -0.59
C GLY A 58 -8.84 2.73 -1.73
N GLY A 59 -8.07 3.50 -2.48
CA GLY A 59 -7.26 2.99 -3.56
C GLY A 59 -6.42 4.08 -4.21
N GLY A 60 -5.57 3.66 -5.13
CA GLY A 60 -4.74 4.51 -5.95
C GLY A 60 -4.33 3.78 -7.22
N PHE A 61 -3.29 4.28 -7.86
CA PHE A 61 -2.72 3.66 -9.05
C PHE A 61 -1.35 3.08 -8.70
N PHE A 62 -1.11 1.85 -9.11
CA PHE A 62 0.18 1.21 -8.89
C PHE A 62 1.28 1.99 -9.60
N ALA A 63 2.29 2.46 -8.86
CA ALA A 63 3.43 3.18 -9.42
C ALA A 63 4.53 2.22 -9.85
N HIS A 64 5.11 1.50 -8.88
CA HIS A 64 6.14 0.49 -9.13
C HIS A 64 6.28 -0.48 -7.94
N TYR A 65 7.11 -1.51 -8.12
CA TYR A 65 7.54 -2.41 -7.06
C TYR A 65 9.06 -2.42 -7.00
N THR A 66 9.62 -2.31 -5.79
CA THR A 66 11.07 -2.37 -5.56
C THR A 66 11.35 -3.25 -4.35
N ARG A 67 12.43 -4.04 -4.43
CA ARG A 67 12.96 -4.80 -3.28
C ARG A 67 13.96 -3.92 -2.54
N LEU A 68 13.65 -3.55 -1.31
CA LEU A 68 14.49 -2.71 -0.46
C LEU A 68 14.72 -3.38 0.92
N PRO A 69 15.85 -3.12 1.59
CA PRO A 69 15.99 -3.39 3.01
C PRO A 69 14.90 -2.66 3.81
N VAL A 70 14.36 -3.31 4.84
CA VAL A 70 13.27 -2.75 5.68
C VAL A 70 13.67 -1.39 6.27
N SER A 71 14.90 -1.25 6.77
CA SER A 71 15.41 0.02 7.30
C SER A 71 15.37 1.15 6.29
N LEU A 72 15.72 0.88 5.02
CA LEU A 72 15.69 1.87 3.96
C LEU A 72 14.25 2.24 3.56
N ALA A 73 13.33 1.27 3.54
CA ALA A 73 11.92 1.56 3.28
C ALA A 73 11.34 2.49 4.37
N TRP A 74 11.63 2.21 5.65
CA TRP A 74 11.20 3.09 6.75
C TRP A 74 11.77 4.50 6.62
N SER A 75 13.06 4.65 6.33
CA SER A 75 13.66 5.98 6.18
C SER A 75 13.23 6.73 4.92
N ALA A 76 12.93 6.02 3.84
CA ALA A 76 12.57 6.65 2.56
C ALA A 76 11.12 7.12 2.50
N PHE A 77 10.21 6.33 3.09
CA PHE A 77 8.78 6.61 3.04
C PHE A 77 8.27 7.33 4.29
N GLU A 78 9.00 7.31 5.40
CA GLU A 78 8.62 8.01 6.65
C GLU A 78 7.14 7.75 7.01
N GLU A 79 6.33 8.80 7.17
CA GLU A 79 4.90 8.69 7.48
C GLU A 79 4.09 7.97 6.40
N LYS A 80 4.57 7.92 5.15
CA LYS A 80 3.90 7.21 4.04
C LYS A 80 3.93 5.68 4.22
N ASN A 81 4.63 5.16 5.23
CA ASN A 81 4.53 3.77 5.66
C ASN A 81 3.23 3.47 6.43
N GLY A 82 2.54 4.50 6.92
CA GLY A 82 1.31 4.35 7.69
C GLY A 82 1.49 4.13 9.19
N ALA A 83 2.67 4.48 9.73
CA ALA A 83 2.98 4.50 11.16
C ALA A 83 3.95 5.65 11.49
#